data_AF-A0A8C5JXU4-F1
#
_entry.id   AF-A0A8C5JXU4-F1
#
_cell.length_a   1.000
_cell.length_b   1.000
_cell.length_c   1.000
_cell.angle_alpha   90.00
_cell.angle_beta   90.00
_cell.angle_gamma   90.00
#
_symmetry.space_group_name_H-M   'P 1'
#
loop_
_entity.id
_entity.type
_entity.pdbx_description
1 polymer ?
#
loop_
_entity_poly.entity_id
_entity_poly.type
_entity_poly.pdbx_seq_one_letter_code
_entity_poly.pdbx_strand_id
1 'polypeptide(L)'
;MELIPEQNLSRLPENSALKQQMLPAHKLKFSITTVLSIYIATGVFCIAVGTILLFSAKNIREIEINYTNICANCAEMRENALNFDKECTCSIPFHLQEKMKGDVYMYYKLYGFYQNVQQYSLSRSNRQLLSKDIWDVQDCAPFKVSHNDTPIVPCGAIANSMFNDTIILSYILNSSIHIRVPMLKNGLAWWTDKYVKFRNPNAINLSNEFA
;
A
#
# COMPACT_ATOMS: atom_id res chain seq x y z
N MET A 1 -50.45 -52.26 34.26
CA MET A 1 -48.99 -52.31 34.06
C MET A 1 -48.72 -53.43 33.08
N GLU A 2 -48.73 -53.11 31.79
CA GLU A 2 -48.33 -54.06 30.74
C GLU A 2 -46.81 -53.94 30.55
N LEU A 3 -46.11 -55.03 30.82
CA LEU A 3 -44.68 -55.19 30.61
C LEU A 3 -44.43 -55.38 29.11
N ILE A 4 -43.74 -54.43 28.49
CA ILE A 4 -43.27 -54.51 27.10
C ILE A 4 -42.01 -55.40 27.06
N PRO A 5 -41.86 -56.35 26.12
CA PRO A 5 -40.76 -57.31 26.10
C PRO A 5 -39.41 -56.64 25.77
N GLU A 6 -38.34 -57.04 26.46
CA GLU A 6 -36.94 -56.54 26.36
C GLU A 6 -36.23 -56.76 24.99
N GLN A 7 -36.92 -57.19 23.94
CA GLN A 7 -36.28 -57.63 22.70
C GLN A 7 -36.21 -56.56 21.57
N ASN A 8 -36.55 -55.30 21.87
CA ASN A 8 -36.62 -54.22 20.86
C ASN A 8 -35.75 -52.98 21.14
N LEU A 9 -34.82 -52.99 22.11
CA LEU A 9 -33.98 -51.82 22.39
C LEU A 9 -32.73 -51.69 21.50
N SER A 10 -32.21 -52.78 20.89
CA SER A 10 -30.89 -52.73 20.22
C SER A 10 -30.90 -52.05 18.83
N ARG A 11 -32.09 -51.81 18.26
CA ARG A 11 -32.28 -51.14 16.96
C ARG A 11 -32.89 -49.74 17.10
N LEU A 12 -33.11 -49.28 18.32
CA LEU A 12 -33.71 -47.96 18.54
C LEU A 12 -32.64 -46.88 18.31
N PRO A 13 -32.92 -45.86 17.48
CA PRO A 13 -32.02 -44.73 17.34
C PRO A 13 -31.86 -44.01 18.68
N GLU A 14 -30.63 -43.57 18.97
CA GLU A 14 -30.31 -42.85 20.20
C GLU A 14 -31.19 -41.60 20.38
N ASN A 15 -31.78 -41.47 21.57
CA ASN A 15 -32.71 -40.41 21.94
C ASN A 15 -31.98 -39.12 22.39
N SER A 16 -30.98 -38.69 21.63
CA SER A 16 -30.23 -37.44 21.88
C SER A 16 -30.78 -36.31 21.03
N ALA A 17 -30.92 -35.12 21.62
CA ALA A 17 -31.45 -33.92 20.95
C ALA A 17 -30.71 -33.58 19.63
N LEU A 18 -29.41 -33.89 19.55
CA LEU A 18 -28.63 -33.71 18.32
C LEU A 18 -29.05 -34.74 17.24
N LYS A 19 -29.07 -36.02 17.58
CA LYS A 19 -29.41 -37.10 16.63
C LYS A 19 -30.88 -37.07 16.19
N GLN A 20 -31.75 -36.55 17.04
CA GLN A 20 -33.17 -36.35 16.74
C GLN A 20 -33.50 -34.97 16.15
N GLN A 21 -32.49 -34.13 15.92
CA GLN A 21 -32.66 -32.78 15.35
C GLN A 21 -33.64 -31.89 16.15
N MET A 22 -33.69 -32.08 17.47
CA MET A 22 -34.51 -31.31 18.42
C MET A 22 -33.70 -30.32 19.24
N LEU A 23 -32.53 -29.90 18.74
CA LEU A 23 -31.76 -28.84 19.37
C LEU A 23 -32.58 -27.54 19.45
N PRO A 24 -32.47 -26.79 20.56
CA PRO A 24 -33.14 -25.50 20.67
C PRO A 24 -32.59 -24.56 19.60
N ALA A 25 -33.45 -24.15 18.68
CA ALA A 25 -33.11 -23.23 17.61
C ALA A 25 -34.04 -22.01 17.69
N HIS A 26 -33.45 -20.82 17.65
CA HIS A 26 -34.22 -19.60 17.52
C HIS A 26 -34.65 -19.41 16.07
N LYS A 27 -35.95 -19.54 15.79
CA LYS A 27 -36.51 -19.36 14.44
C LYS A 27 -36.96 -17.92 14.26
N LEU A 28 -36.08 -17.07 13.75
CA LEU A 28 -36.44 -15.70 13.38
C LEU A 28 -37.42 -15.72 12.21
N LYS A 29 -38.60 -15.12 12.42
CA LYS A 29 -39.58 -14.86 11.37
C LYS A 29 -39.62 -13.36 11.13
N PHE A 30 -39.11 -12.93 9.98
CA PHE A 30 -39.08 -11.52 9.62
C PHE A 30 -40.42 -11.11 9.04
N SER A 31 -41.15 -10.24 9.76
CA SER A 31 -42.34 -9.57 9.23
C SER A 31 -41.92 -8.40 8.33
N ILE A 32 -42.76 -8.07 7.35
CA ILE A 32 -42.55 -6.95 6.42
C ILE A 32 -42.33 -5.64 7.19
N THR A 33 -43.06 -5.41 8.27
CA THR A 33 -42.94 -4.21 9.10
C THR A 33 -41.58 -4.11 9.79
N THR A 34 -41.10 -5.20 10.37
CA THR A 34 -39.78 -5.26 11.03
C THR A 34 -38.66 -5.00 10.04
N VAL A 35 -38.73 -5.63 8.86
CA VAL A 35 -37.73 -5.47 7.80
C VAL A 35 -37.71 -4.02 7.30
N LEU A 36 -38.89 -3.43 7.06
CA LEU A 36 -39.01 -2.04 6.62
C LEU A 36 -38.40 -1.06 7.64
N SER A 37 -38.68 -1.25 8.93
CA SER A 37 -38.10 -0.41 9.99
C SER A 37 -36.57 -0.51 10.04
N ILE A 38 -36.00 -1.71 9.90
CA ILE A 38 -34.54 -1.91 9.87
C ILE A 38 -33.93 -1.18 8.67
N TYR A 39 -34.54 -1.29 7.48
CA TYR A 39 -34.04 -0.62 6.30
C TYR A 39 -34.10 0.90 6.42
N ILE A 40 -35.19 1.46 6.97
CA ILE A 40 -35.30 2.91 7.20
C ILE A 40 -34.23 3.38 8.20
N ALA A 41 -34.05 2.67 9.32
CA ALA A 41 -33.05 3.02 10.32
C ALA A 41 -31.63 2.97 9.76
N THR A 42 -31.31 1.91 9.00
CA THR A 42 -30.01 1.76 8.34
C THR A 42 -29.81 2.85 7.30
N GLY A 43 -30.85 3.21 6.53
CA GLY A 43 -30.79 4.29 5.54
C GLY A 43 -30.48 5.64 6.17
N VAL A 44 -31.18 6.00 7.26
CA VAL A 44 -30.91 7.25 8.00
C VAL A 44 -29.49 7.27 8.55
N PHE A 45 -29.01 6.15 9.11
CA PHE A 45 -27.64 6.03 9.60
C PHE A 45 -26.62 6.22 8.48
N CYS A 46 -26.79 5.54 7.34
CA CYS A 46 -25.90 5.67 6.19
C CYS A 46 -25.89 7.09 5.61
N ILE A 47 -27.03 7.78 5.57
CA ILE A 47 -27.10 9.18 5.13
C ILE A 47 -26.34 10.09 6.09
N ALA A 48 -26.51 9.90 7.41
CA ALA A 48 -25.80 10.69 8.40
C ALA A 48 -24.28 10.49 8.31
N VAL A 49 -23.82 9.24 8.25
CA VAL A 49 -22.38 8.93 8.12
C VAL A 49 -21.84 9.42 6.77
N GLY A 50 -22.58 9.21 5.69
CA GLY A 50 -22.19 9.64 4.33
C GLY A 50 -22.04 11.15 4.21
N THR A 51 -22.93 11.94 4.82
CA THR A 51 -22.82 13.41 4.80
C THR A 51 -21.59 13.89 5.59
N ILE A 52 -21.31 13.31 6.75
CA ILE A 52 -20.11 13.62 7.55
C ILE A 52 -18.83 13.29 6.76
N LEU A 53 -18.74 12.09 6.21
CA LEU A 53 -17.56 11.66 5.44
C LEU A 53 -17.33 12.53 4.20
N LEU A 54 -18.41 12.86 3.47
CA LEU A 54 -18.32 13.71 2.28
C LEU A 54 -17.91 15.14 2.63
N PHE A 55 -18.42 15.69 3.73
CA PHE A 55 -17.99 17.01 4.21
C PHE A 55 -16.51 17.01 4.61
N SER A 56 -16.06 15.99 5.34
CA SER A 56 -14.65 15.83 5.69
C SER A 56 -13.75 15.70 4.47
N ALA A 57 -14.15 14.91 3.46
CA ALA A 57 -13.37 14.74 2.22
C ALA A 57 -13.24 16.04 1.42
N LYS A 58 -14.32 16.83 1.30
CA LYS A 58 -14.31 18.11 0.57
C LYS A 58 -13.49 19.21 1.24
N ASN A 59 -13.23 19.10 2.54
CA ASN A 59 -12.43 20.08 3.28
C ASN A 59 -10.92 19.87 3.10
N ILE A 60 -10.49 18.73 2.55
CA ILE A 60 -9.08 18.47 2.26
C ILE A 60 -8.66 19.35 1.08
N ARG A 61 -7.55 20.07 1.25
CA ARG A 61 -6.96 20.91 0.20
C ARG A 61 -5.84 20.14 -0.49
N GLU A 62 -5.95 19.98 -1.80
CA GLU A 62 -4.96 19.30 -2.64
C GLU A 62 -4.56 20.18 -3.82
N ILE A 63 -3.32 20.01 -4.28
CA ILE A 63 -2.82 20.62 -5.51
C ILE A 63 -2.07 19.53 -6.27
N GLU A 64 -2.52 19.23 -7.49
CA GLU A 64 -1.89 18.27 -8.38
C GLU A 64 -1.19 19.05 -9.51
N ILE A 65 0.11 18.81 -9.70
CA ILE A 65 0.92 19.42 -10.75
C ILE A 65 1.48 18.30 -11.61
N ASN A 66 1.07 18.25 -12.88
CA ASN A 66 1.67 17.34 -13.85
C ASN A 66 2.91 18.00 -14.47
N TYR A 67 4.09 17.54 -14.05
CA TYR A 67 5.37 18.07 -14.53
C TYR A 67 5.89 17.43 -15.81
N THR A 68 5.23 16.38 -16.33
CA THR A 68 5.71 15.61 -17.50
C THR A 68 5.84 16.51 -18.74
N ASN A 69 4.80 17.29 -19.05
CA ASN A 69 4.79 18.16 -20.23
C ASN A 69 5.59 19.44 -20.02
N ILE A 70 5.65 19.94 -18.77
CA ILE A 70 6.38 21.17 -18.43
C ILE A 70 7.89 20.91 -18.48
N CYS A 71 8.31 19.72 -18.08
CA CYS A 71 9.69 19.27 -18.07
C CYS A 71 9.99 18.32 -19.26
N ALA A 72 9.32 18.53 -20.41
CA ALA A 72 9.42 17.64 -21.56
C ALA A 72 10.86 17.37 -22.01
N ASN A 73 11.74 18.39 -21.98
CA ASN A 73 13.15 18.23 -22.33
C ASN A 73 13.87 17.19 -21.46
N CYS A 74 13.55 17.16 -20.15
CA CYS A 74 14.11 16.15 -19.25
C CYS A 74 13.51 14.77 -19.54
N ALA A 75 12.20 14.69 -19.86
CA ALA A 75 11.55 13.44 -20.22
C ALA A 75 12.14 12.85 -21.52
N GLU A 76 12.30 13.66 -22.56
CA GLU A 76 12.89 13.28 -23.85
C GLU A 76 14.35 12.83 -23.68
N MET A 77 15.13 13.53 -22.85
CA MET A 77 16.49 13.11 -22.50
C MET A 77 16.52 11.70 -21.91
N ARG A 78 15.51 11.33 -21.13
CA ARG A 78 15.40 10.04 -20.41
C ARG A 78 14.83 8.91 -21.26
N GLU A 79 14.33 9.17 -22.47
CA GLU A 79 13.99 8.11 -23.43
C GLU A 79 15.23 7.30 -23.83
N ASN A 80 16.40 7.94 -23.83
CA ASN A 80 17.67 7.29 -24.05
C ASN A 80 18.28 6.84 -22.71
N ALA A 81 18.28 5.52 -22.46
CA ALA A 81 18.82 4.92 -21.24
C ALA A 81 20.30 5.27 -20.96
N LEU A 82 21.07 5.65 -21.97
CA LEU A 82 22.47 6.10 -21.83
C LEU A 82 22.62 7.44 -21.10
N ASN A 83 21.55 8.23 -20.98
CA ASN A 83 21.56 9.51 -20.28
C ASN A 83 21.15 9.38 -18.80
N PHE A 84 21.25 8.19 -18.21
CA PHE A 84 20.80 7.95 -16.84
C PHE A 84 21.53 8.81 -15.80
N ASP A 85 22.78 9.17 -16.07
CA ASP A 85 23.69 9.96 -15.23
C ASP A 85 23.59 11.47 -15.46
N LYS A 86 22.99 11.91 -16.57
CA LYS A 86 22.89 13.33 -16.91
C LYS A 86 21.89 14.06 -16.03
N GLU A 87 22.36 15.09 -15.33
CA GLU A 87 21.51 15.96 -14.54
C GLU A 87 20.60 16.80 -15.45
N CYS A 88 19.30 16.81 -15.14
CA CYS A 88 18.33 17.67 -15.80
C CYS A 88 17.45 18.34 -14.74
N THR A 89 17.46 19.66 -14.73
CA THR A 89 16.72 20.47 -13.77
C THR A 89 15.55 21.17 -14.46
N CYS A 90 14.38 21.11 -13.84
CA CYS A 90 13.17 21.77 -14.31
C CYS A 90 12.49 22.49 -13.15
N SER A 91 12.00 23.71 -13.39
CA SER A 91 11.37 24.56 -12.39
C SER A 91 9.95 24.90 -12.81
N ILE A 92 8.99 24.69 -11.91
CA ILE A 92 7.57 24.89 -12.19
C ILE A 92 7.01 25.93 -11.22
N PRO A 93 6.68 27.13 -11.69
CA PRO A 93 5.99 28.11 -10.87
C PRO A 93 4.55 27.68 -10.67
N PHE A 94 4.09 27.72 -9.42
CA PHE A 94 2.68 27.51 -9.09
C PHE A 94 2.27 28.43 -7.94
N HIS A 95 0.96 28.66 -7.81
CA HIS A 95 0.40 29.54 -6.79
C HIS A 95 -0.57 28.77 -5.90
N LEU A 96 -0.48 29.02 -4.59
CA LEU A 96 -1.44 28.52 -3.61
C LEU A 96 -2.62 29.49 -3.54
N GLN A 97 -3.81 29.06 -3.96
CA GLN A 97 -5.03 29.89 -3.88
C GLN A 97 -5.43 30.17 -2.42
N GLU A 98 -5.23 29.19 -1.55
CA GLU A 98 -5.54 29.28 -0.12
C GLU A 98 -4.40 28.70 0.72
N LYS A 99 -4.33 29.13 1.98
CA LYS A 99 -3.37 28.59 2.95
C LYS A 99 -3.76 27.15 3.33
N MET A 100 -2.85 26.21 3.12
CA MET A 100 -2.97 24.84 3.66
C MET A 100 -2.82 24.86 5.18
N LYS A 101 -3.79 24.28 5.89
CA LYS A 101 -3.81 24.20 7.36
C LYS A 101 -3.47 22.78 7.80
N GLY A 102 -2.74 22.65 8.91
CA GLY A 102 -2.31 21.35 9.44
C GLY A 102 -1.03 20.81 8.78
N ASP A 103 -0.84 19.51 8.87
CA ASP A 103 0.33 18.82 8.30
C ASP A 103 0.17 18.68 6.78
N VAL A 104 1.18 19.12 6.04
CA VAL A 104 1.21 19.06 4.58
C VAL A 104 2.07 17.88 4.15
N TYR A 105 1.50 17.03 3.30
CA TYR A 105 2.17 15.88 2.74
C TYR A 105 2.41 16.09 1.26
N MET A 106 3.58 15.68 0.79
CA MET A 106 3.94 15.71 -0.62
C MET A 106 3.97 14.29 -1.16
N TYR A 107 3.19 14.05 -2.21
CA TYR A 107 3.12 12.77 -2.90
C TYR A 107 3.56 12.94 -4.36
N TYR A 108 4.20 11.92 -4.91
CA TYR A 108 4.42 11.79 -6.34
C TYR A 108 3.42 10.76 -6.89
N LYS A 109 2.90 11.04 -8.09
CA LYS A 109 1.88 10.22 -8.76
C LYS A 109 2.42 9.76 -10.09
N LEU A 110 2.50 8.45 -10.29
CA LEU A 110 2.92 7.85 -11.55
C LEU A 110 1.69 7.37 -12.32
N TYR A 111 1.65 7.67 -13.62
CA TYR A 111 0.62 7.19 -14.53
C TYR A 111 1.20 6.18 -15.51
N GLY A 112 0.45 5.13 -15.85
CA GLY A 112 0.91 4.08 -16.77
C GLY A 112 1.98 3.13 -16.19
N PHE A 113 2.23 3.17 -14.87
CA PHE A 113 3.18 2.29 -14.20
C PHE A 113 2.47 1.15 -13.44
N TYR A 114 2.47 -0.05 -14.02
CA TYR A 114 1.70 -1.20 -13.51
C TYR A 114 2.46 -2.00 -12.43
N GLN A 115 2.48 -1.48 -11.20
CA GLN A 115 3.15 -2.15 -10.07
C GLN A 115 2.46 -3.46 -9.61
N ASN A 116 1.21 -3.69 -10.00
CA ASN A 116 0.41 -4.83 -9.58
C ASN A 116 0.54 -6.05 -10.51
N VAL A 117 1.35 -5.98 -11.56
CA VAL A 117 1.63 -7.15 -12.42
C VAL A 117 2.36 -8.20 -11.60
N GLN A 118 1.91 -9.47 -11.64
CA GLN A 118 2.42 -10.55 -10.79
C GLN A 118 3.95 -10.67 -10.86
N GLN A 119 4.53 -10.71 -12.06
CA GLN A 119 5.98 -10.83 -12.23
C GLN A 119 6.75 -9.65 -11.61
N TYR A 120 6.24 -8.43 -11.76
CA TYR A 120 6.84 -7.25 -11.14
C TYR A 120 6.73 -7.32 -9.61
N SER A 121 5.55 -7.66 -9.09
CA SER A 121 5.27 -7.73 -7.65
C SER A 121 6.08 -8.83 -6.93
N LEU A 122 6.36 -9.94 -7.62
CA LEU A 122 7.16 -11.04 -7.11
C LEU A 122 8.67 -10.81 -7.27
N SER A 123 9.11 -9.91 -8.16
CA SER A 123 10.53 -9.65 -8.44
C SER A 123 11.21 -8.86 -7.31
N ARG A 124 11.46 -9.55 -6.19
CA ARG A 124 12.18 -9.10 -4.99
C ARG A 124 12.61 -10.28 -4.12
N SER A 125 13.62 -10.08 -3.27
CA SER A 125 14.00 -11.05 -2.24
C SER A 125 13.70 -10.54 -0.83
N ASN A 126 12.75 -11.15 -0.13
CA ASN A 126 12.45 -10.78 1.25
C ASN A 126 13.57 -11.18 2.22
N ARG A 127 14.32 -12.26 1.92
CA ARG A 127 15.43 -12.69 2.77
C ARG A 127 16.61 -11.71 2.68
N GLN A 128 16.87 -11.18 1.49
CA GLN A 128 17.86 -10.13 1.27
C GLN A 128 17.47 -8.82 1.98
N LEU A 129 16.20 -8.38 1.84
CA LEU A 129 15.69 -7.16 2.47
C LEU A 129 15.69 -7.21 4.01
N LEU A 130 15.60 -8.42 4.58
CA LEU A 130 15.76 -8.68 6.02
C LEU A 130 17.22 -8.88 6.45
N SER A 131 18.17 -8.79 5.52
CA SER A 131 19.57 -9.11 5.70
C SER A 131 19.81 -10.50 6.32
N LYS A 132 19.03 -11.50 5.91
CA LYS A 132 19.22 -12.89 6.33
C LYS A 132 20.08 -13.68 5.35
N ASP A 133 19.91 -13.40 4.06
CA ASP A 133 20.52 -14.19 3.00
C ASP A 133 20.63 -13.34 1.73
N ILE A 134 21.86 -13.05 1.32
CA ILE A 134 22.14 -12.17 0.18
C ILE A 134 22.05 -12.93 -1.15
N TRP A 135 22.27 -14.25 -1.11
CA TRP A 135 22.31 -15.12 -2.29
C TRP A 135 20.93 -15.65 -2.69
N ASP A 136 19.90 -15.39 -1.88
CA ASP A 136 18.50 -15.72 -2.18
C ASP A 136 17.92 -14.77 -3.25
N VAL A 137 18.25 -15.02 -4.52
CA VAL A 137 17.89 -14.16 -5.67
C VAL A 137 17.03 -14.85 -6.73
N GLN A 138 16.45 -16.02 -6.42
CA GLN A 138 15.71 -16.84 -7.38
C GLN A 138 14.51 -16.09 -7.99
N ASP A 139 13.75 -15.41 -7.13
CA ASP A 139 12.56 -14.66 -7.55
C ASP A 139 12.90 -13.30 -8.19
N CYS A 140 14.16 -12.86 -8.15
CA CYS A 140 14.59 -11.53 -8.61
C CYS A 140 14.87 -11.43 -10.10
N ALA A 141 14.57 -12.44 -10.91
CA ALA A 141 14.82 -12.39 -12.35
C ALA A 141 14.08 -11.20 -13.03
N PRO A 142 14.70 -10.52 -14.02
CA PRO A 142 16.06 -10.72 -14.53
C PRO A 142 17.17 -10.04 -13.69
N PHE A 143 16.81 -9.16 -12.75
CA PHE A 143 17.72 -8.32 -11.96
C PHE A 143 18.28 -9.04 -10.72
N LYS A 144 18.85 -10.23 -10.93
CA LYS A 144 19.36 -11.10 -9.86
C LYS A 144 20.85 -10.91 -9.57
N VAL A 145 21.67 -10.83 -10.63
CA VAL A 145 23.14 -10.80 -10.56
C VAL A 145 23.69 -9.80 -11.57
N SER A 146 24.82 -9.20 -11.25
CA SER A 146 25.59 -8.34 -12.14
C SER A 146 26.37 -9.18 -13.17
N HIS A 147 27.09 -8.52 -14.07
CA HIS A 147 27.92 -9.16 -15.09
C HIS A 147 29.05 -10.03 -14.53
N ASN A 148 29.47 -9.80 -13.28
CA ASN A 148 30.55 -10.51 -12.60
C ASN A 148 30.04 -11.65 -11.69
N ASP A 149 28.82 -12.15 -11.92
CA ASP A 149 28.15 -13.17 -11.10
C ASP A 149 27.94 -12.78 -9.61
N THR A 150 28.08 -11.49 -9.27
CA THR A 150 27.79 -10.96 -7.95
C THR A 150 26.30 -10.65 -7.80
N PRO A 151 25.66 -11.00 -6.68
CA PRO A 151 24.24 -10.70 -6.45
C PRO A 151 24.01 -9.19 -6.35
N ILE A 152 22.99 -8.68 -7.07
CA ILE A 152 22.59 -7.27 -6.99
C ILE A 152 21.88 -7.03 -5.65
N VAL A 153 22.24 -5.97 -4.93
CA VAL A 153 21.64 -5.66 -3.62
C VAL A 153 21.12 -4.22 -3.57
N PRO A 154 19.79 -4.00 -3.44
CA PRO A 154 18.71 -4.99 -3.48
C PRO A 154 18.40 -5.50 -4.90
N CYS A 155 18.06 -6.79 -5.02
CA CYS A 155 17.69 -7.43 -6.29
C CYS A 155 16.22 -7.23 -6.67
N GLY A 156 15.93 -7.39 -7.96
CA GLY A 156 14.57 -7.44 -8.49
C GLY A 156 14.06 -6.14 -9.14
N ALA A 157 12.99 -6.27 -9.92
CA ALA A 157 12.44 -5.18 -10.73
C ALA A 157 11.92 -4.00 -9.90
N ILE A 158 11.41 -4.27 -8.69
CA ILE A 158 10.88 -3.24 -7.79
C ILE A 158 11.99 -2.28 -7.35
N ALA A 159 13.15 -2.82 -6.98
CA ALA A 159 14.31 -2.02 -6.59
C ALA A 159 14.94 -1.31 -7.81
N ASN A 160 15.06 -2.02 -8.93
CA ASN A 160 15.68 -1.47 -10.13
C ASN A 160 14.92 -0.27 -10.74
N SER A 161 13.60 -0.24 -10.57
CA SER A 161 12.73 0.84 -11.07
C SER A 161 12.33 1.84 -9.98
N MET A 162 13.20 2.03 -8.97
CA MET A 162 12.99 3.02 -7.92
C MET A 162 12.90 4.43 -8.49
N PHE A 163 11.92 5.19 -8.03
CA PHE A 163 11.74 6.59 -8.38
C PHE A 163 12.95 7.42 -7.91
N ASN A 164 13.56 8.18 -8.81
CA ASN A 164 14.83 8.86 -8.60
C ASN A 164 14.78 10.39 -8.76
N ASP A 165 13.61 10.99 -9.07
CA ASP A 165 13.52 12.44 -9.15
C ASP A 165 13.65 13.08 -7.76
N THR A 166 14.42 14.16 -7.69
CA THR A 166 14.57 14.96 -6.47
C THR A 166 13.74 16.23 -6.60
N ILE A 167 12.72 16.35 -5.77
CA ILE A 167 11.82 17.50 -5.80
C ILE A 167 12.21 18.49 -4.69
N ILE A 168 12.29 19.77 -5.04
CA ILE A 168 12.66 20.84 -4.10
C ILE A 168 11.60 21.94 -4.18
N LEU A 169 10.91 22.18 -3.07
CA LEU A 169 9.97 23.30 -2.95
C LEU A 169 10.69 24.56 -2.45
N SER A 170 10.41 25.68 -3.10
CA SER A 170 10.81 27.00 -2.65
C SER A 170 9.65 27.99 -2.83
N TYR A 171 9.60 29.02 -2.01
CA TYR A 171 8.63 30.10 -2.13
C TYR A 171 9.35 31.46 -2.21
N ILE A 172 8.69 32.42 -2.84
CA ILE A 172 9.23 33.75 -3.13
C ILE A 172 8.48 34.75 -2.24
N LEU A 173 9.18 35.46 -1.35
CA LEU A 173 8.60 36.50 -0.48
C LEU A 173 8.60 37.88 -1.16
N ASN A 174 9.75 38.30 -1.71
CA ASN A 174 9.97 39.64 -2.28
C ASN A 174 10.79 39.54 -3.57
N SER A 175 10.17 39.08 -4.67
CA SER A 175 10.65 39.06 -6.08
C SER A 175 12.10 38.63 -6.40
N SER A 176 12.91 38.21 -5.44
CA SER A 176 14.36 38.02 -5.59
C SER A 176 14.95 36.97 -4.64
N ILE A 177 14.28 36.66 -3.52
CA ILE A 177 14.77 35.68 -2.54
C ILE A 177 13.91 34.42 -2.60
N HIS A 178 14.53 33.31 -2.99
CA HIS A 178 13.96 31.97 -2.91
C HIS A 178 14.26 31.37 -1.52
N ILE A 179 13.20 31.11 -0.75
CA ILE A 179 13.34 30.40 0.53
C ILE A 179 12.90 28.95 0.34
N ARG A 180 13.77 28.01 0.71
CA ARG A 180 13.49 26.58 0.63
C ARG A 180 12.49 26.17 1.70
N VAL A 181 11.46 25.43 1.30
CA VAL A 181 10.52 24.81 2.26
C VAL A 181 11.23 23.61 2.90
N PRO A 182 11.35 23.55 4.23
CA PRO A 182 11.96 22.40 4.90
C PRO A 182 11.05 21.19 4.77
N MET A 183 11.56 20.11 4.18
CA MET A 183 10.83 18.85 4.02
C MET A 183 11.39 17.80 4.98
N LEU A 184 10.50 17.11 5.69
CA LEU A 184 10.88 15.99 6.55
C LEU A 184 11.20 14.76 5.70
N LYS A 185 12.36 14.14 5.97
CA LYS A 185 12.77 12.86 5.36
C LYS A 185 12.50 11.64 6.25
N ASN A 186 12.17 11.89 7.52
CA ASN A 186 11.96 10.86 8.53
C ASN A 186 10.47 10.72 8.85
N GLY A 187 10.04 9.51 9.23
CA GLY A 187 8.64 9.25 9.61
C GLY A 187 7.68 9.04 8.44
N LEU A 188 8.21 8.82 7.23
CA LEU A 188 7.43 8.60 6.02
C LEU A 188 7.05 7.12 5.79
N ALA A 189 7.85 6.21 6.34
CA ALA A 189 7.61 4.77 6.23
C ALA A 189 6.82 4.25 7.44
N TRP A 190 6.04 3.19 7.21
CA TRP A 190 5.35 2.48 8.28
C TRP A 190 6.32 1.96 9.34
N TRP A 191 5.88 1.96 10.59
CA TRP A 191 6.69 1.49 11.72
C TRP A 191 7.19 0.05 11.52
N THR A 192 6.33 -0.84 11.03
CA THR A 192 6.67 -2.23 10.73
C THR A 192 7.74 -2.35 9.65
N ASP A 193 7.68 -1.50 8.63
CA ASP A 193 8.66 -1.53 7.55
C ASP A 193 10.03 -1.09 8.08
N LYS A 194 10.07 0.02 8.83
CA LYS A 194 11.31 0.58 9.36
C LYS A 194 12.00 -0.31 10.40
N TYR A 195 11.26 -1.00 11.26
CA TYR A 195 11.85 -1.69 12.43
C TYR A 195 11.78 -3.23 12.37
N VAL A 196 10.92 -3.80 11.52
CA VAL A 196 10.71 -5.25 11.44
C VAL A 196 11.12 -5.81 10.09
N LYS A 197 10.60 -5.25 9.00
CA LYS A 197 10.67 -5.85 7.67
C LYS A 197 11.97 -5.58 6.91
N PHE A 198 12.56 -4.40 7.10
CA PHE A 198 13.80 -4.01 6.42
C PHE A 198 14.93 -3.84 7.43
N ARG A 199 16.08 -4.44 7.15
CA ARG A 199 17.26 -4.35 8.01
C ARG A 199 18.53 -4.30 7.18
N ASN A 200 19.47 -3.47 7.62
CA ASN A 200 20.81 -3.46 7.05
C ASN A 200 21.60 -4.66 7.57
N PRO A 201 22.56 -5.17 6.78
CA PRO A 201 23.48 -6.19 7.24
C PRO A 201 24.37 -5.70 8.36
N ASN A 202 24.75 -6.65 9.23
CA ASN A 202 25.66 -6.42 10.35
C ASN A 202 27.14 -6.41 9.90
N ALA A 203 27.41 -6.51 8.60
CA ALA A 203 28.76 -6.65 8.05
C ALA A 203 29.51 -5.31 8.03
N ILE A 204 30.77 -5.35 8.45
CA ILE A 204 31.66 -4.18 8.64
C ILE A 204 32.25 -3.69 7.30
N ASN A 205 32.19 -4.49 6.23
CA ASN A 205 32.76 -4.18 4.91
C ASN A 205 31.72 -4.35 3.79
N LEU A 206 30.74 -3.45 3.73
CA LEU A 206 29.69 -3.51 2.70
C LEU A 206 30.25 -3.39 1.26
N SER A 207 31.29 -2.60 1.04
CA SER A 207 31.80 -2.29 -0.31
C SER A 207 32.40 -3.48 -1.08
N ASN A 208 32.77 -4.58 -0.41
CA ASN A 208 33.38 -5.75 -1.05
C ASN A 208 32.38 -6.90 -1.27
N GLU A 209 31.19 -6.82 -0.66
CA GLU A 209 30.14 -7.84 -0.77
C GLU A 209 29.02 -7.44 -1.76
N PHE A 210 28.97 -6.18 -2.19
CA PHE A 210 27.93 -5.64 -3.07
C PHE A 210 28.54 -5.11 -4.37
N ALA A 211 27.83 -5.33 -5.48
CA ALA A 211 28.06 -4.67 -6.76
C ALA A 211 26.88 -3.73 -7.05
#